data_AF-A0A433SIE8-F1
#
_entry.id   AF-A0A433SIE8-F1
#
_cell.length_a   1.000
_cell.length_b   1.000
_cell.length_c   1.000
_cell.angle_alpha   90.00
_cell.angle_beta   90.00
_cell.angle_gamma   90.00
#
_symmetry.space_group_name_H-M   'P 1'
#
loop_
_entity.id
_entity.type
_entity.pdbx_description
1 polymer ?
#
loop_
_entity_poly.entity_id
_entity_poly.type
_entity_poly.pdbx_seq_one_letter_code
_entity_poly.pdbx_strand_id
1 'polypeptide(L)'
;MLVPTTATILMLCVSSLLHTTHGQVCQPPQSESVYFLTSTLEDLYVATDYSQGKTLVVFGDGPQGDTWFLVDTVSRNTYYSNPEDGCVYAQFSPEQNELVSQIWSQCLPSDAELERSGDVDFYHMERPGFDWLVGMKPVPDTDYFYKHFSRINSYGVYKVPDESSFGLVYQYSVGLSDPSVFDRDLSACVEGPHNMF
;
A
#
# COMPACT_ATOMS: atom_id res chain seq x y z
N MET A 1 2.14 62.85 28.43
CA MET A 1 2.18 62.69 26.96
C MET A 1 2.21 61.20 26.69
N LEU A 2 1.12 60.68 26.13
CA LEU A 2 1.06 59.40 25.42
C LEU A 2 1.93 59.54 24.15
N VAL A 3 2.58 58.54 23.56
CA VAL A 3 2.07 57.26 23.03
C VAL A 3 3.28 56.30 22.85
N PRO A 4 3.11 54.97 22.96
CA PRO A 4 4.17 53.97 22.76
C PRO A 4 4.45 53.74 21.27
N THR A 5 5.71 53.54 20.89
CA THR A 5 6.08 53.08 19.54
C THR A 5 5.75 51.59 19.39
N THR A 6 4.69 51.33 18.63
CA THR A 6 4.56 50.21 17.68
C THR A 6 5.89 49.98 16.94
N ALA A 7 6.36 48.77 16.64
CA ALA A 7 5.66 47.51 16.46
C ALA A 7 6.62 46.34 16.76
N THR A 8 6.05 45.33 17.40
CA THR A 8 6.30 43.90 17.24
C THR A 8 6.68 43.51 15.80
N ILE A 9 7.37 42.38 15.68
CA ILE A 9 7.69 41.59 14.46
C ILE A 9 9.17 41.70 14.06
N LEU A 10 9.99 40.90 14.74
CA LEU A 10 11.11 40.20 14.09
C LEU A 10 11.32 38.83 14.77
N MET A 11 10.19 38.14 14.97
CA MET A 11 10.10 36.69 15.08
C MET A 11 9.31 36.29 13.83
N LEU A 12 9.72 35.23 13.13
CA LEU A 12 9.26 34.77 11.79
C LEU A 12 10.18 35.20 10.65
N CYS A 13 11.33 34.53 10.52
CA CYS A 13 11.96 34.27 9.21
C CYS A 13 13.02 33.15 9.30
N VAL A 14 12.77 32.12 10.13
CA VAL A 14 13.49 30.83 10.08
C VAL A 14 12.47 29.67 10.06
N SER A 15 11.25 29.94 9.59
CA SER A 15 10.17 28.95 9.50
C SER A 15 9.72 28.69 8.06
N SER A 16 10.29 29.41 7.09
CA SER A 16 9.81 29.46 5.70
C SER A 16 10.74 28.80 4.67
N LEU A 17 11.79 28.10 5.12
CA LEU A 17 12.65 27.26 4.26
C LEU A 17 12.35 25.76 4.36
N LEU A 18 11.25 25.38 5.02
CA LEU A 18 10.63 24.06 4.92
C LEU A 18 9.43 24.13 3.96
N HIS A 19 9.59 24.76 2.80
CA HIS A 19 8.96 24.18 1.61
C HIS A 19 9.90 23.08 1.16
N THR A 20 9.94 21.98 1.92
CA THR A 20 10.23 20.69 1.31
C THR A 20 9.21 20.61 0.19
N THR A 21 9.67 20.74 -1.06
CA THR A 21 8.99 20.12 -2.19
C THR A 21 8.45 18.80 -1.66
N HIS A 22 7.13 18.64 -1.55
CA HIS A 22 6.55 17.37 -1.12
C HIS A 22 7.03 16.35 -2.15
N GLY A 23 8.16 15.70 -1.83
CA GLY A 23 8.67 14.58 -2.60
C GLY A 23 7.54 13.58 -2.62
N GLN A 24 7.23 13.09 -3.81
CA GLN A 24 6.19 12.09 -3.94
C GLN A 24 6.55 10.92 -3.01
N VAL A 25 5.63 10.54 -2.11
CA VAL A 25 5.90 9.51 -1.10
C VAL A 25 5.83 8.16 -1.79
N CYS A 26 6.99 7.60 -2.12
CA CYS A 26 7.10 6.42 -2.95
C CYS A 26 7.76 5.26 -2.21
N GLN A 27 7.25 4.07 -2.46
CA GLN A 27 7.90 2.82 -2.08
C GLN A 27 9.06 2.50 -3.04
N PRO A 28 10.03 1.67 -2.63
CA PRO A 28 11.06 1.18 -3.54
C PRO A 28 10.43 0.49 -4.77
N PRO A 29 11.06 0.54 -5.97
CA PRO A 29 10.50 -0.06 -7.19
C PRO A 29 10.23 -1.56 -7.06
N GLN A 30 11.03 -2.22 -6.22
CA GLN A 30 10.89 -3.62 -5.84
C GLN A 30 11.06 -3.71 -4.33
N SER A 31 10.23 -4.51 -3.67
CA SER A 31 10.35 -4.76 -2.23
C SER A 31 9.70 -6.06 -1.82
N GLU A 32 10.17 -6.62 -0.72
CA GLU A 32 9.48 -7.66 0.04
C GLU A 32 9.11 -7.13 1.42
N SER A 33 8.04 -7.66 1.98
CA SER A 33 7.56 -7.28 3.30
C SER A 33 6.76 -8.40 3.94
N VAL A 34 6.74 -8.44 5.28
CA VAL A 34 5.88 -9.35 6.04
C VAL A 34 4.96 -8.52 6.93
N TYR A 35 3.67 -8.68 6.70
CA TYR A 35 2.59 -8.05 7.45
C TYR A 35 2.10 -9.03 8.50
N PHE A 36 1.86 -8.55 9.72
CA PHE A 36 1.02 -9.22 10.68
C PHE A 36 -0.39 -8.64 10.60
N LEU A 37 -1.37 -9.45 10.19
CA LEU A 37 -2.78 -9.08 10.19
C LEU A 37 -3.31 -9.15 11.62
N THR A 38 -3.66 -8.02 12.21
CA THR A 38 -4.00 -8.01 13.64
C THR A 38 -5.34 -8.63 13.97
N SER A 39 -6.21 -8.77 12.97
CA SER A 39 -7.55 -9.31 13.11
C SER A 39 -7.58 -10.84 13.02
N THR A 40 -6.86 -11.43 12.06
CA THR A 40 -6.75 -12.91 11.95
C THR A 40 -5.57 -13.48 12.75
N LEU A 41 -4.63 -12.63 13.16
CA LEU A 41 -3.36 -13.02 13.80
C LEU A 41 -2.47 -13.88 12.90
N GLU A 42 -2.54 -13.62 11.59
CA GLU A 42 -1.77 -14.34 10.57
C GLU A 42 -0.69 -13.45 9.95
N ASP A 43 0.36 -14.08 9.46
CA ASP A 43 1.38 -13.43 8.65
C ASP A 43 0.97 -13.41 7.17
N LEU A 44 1.31 -12.32 6.49
CA LEU A 44 1.26 -12.21 5.04
C LEU A 44 2.61 -11.74 4.50
N TYR A 45 3.22 -12.58 3.68
CA TYR A 45 4.36 -12.21 2.87
C TYR A 45 3.85 -11.45 1.63
N VAL A 46 4.45 -10.30 1.34
CA VAL A 46 4.10 -9.44 0.21
C VAL A 46 5.36 -9.11 -0.57
N ALA A 47 5.37 -9.46 -1.85
CA ALA A 47 6.40 -9.09 -2.81
C ALA A 47 5.80 -8.19 -3.88
N THR A 48 6.47 -7.07 -4.15
CA THR A 48 6.00 -6.08 -5.13
C THR A 48 7.08 -5.78 -6.15
N ASP A 49 6.70 -5.74 -7.43
CA ASP A 49 7.50 -5.19 -8.52
C ASP A 49 6.66 -4.18 -9.29
N TYR A 50 6.84 -2.90 -8.98
CA TYR A 50 6.11 -1.80 -9.61
C TYR A 50 6.50 -1.60 -11.08
N SER A 51 7.69 -2.04 -11.49
CA SER A 51 8.11 -1.96 -12.90
C SER A 51 7.34 -2.94 -13.78
N GLN A 52 6.86 -4.04 -13.19
CA GLN A 52 6.00 -5.03 -13.84
C GLN A 52 4.51 -4.85 -13.49
N GLY A 53 4.17 -3.94 -12.57
CA GLY A 53 2.81 -3.72 -12.09
C GLY A 53 2.23 -4.93 -11.32
N LYS A 54 3.09 -5.72 -10.67
CA LYS A 54 2.72 -6.96 -9.98
C LYS A 54 2.90 -6.82 -8.47
N THR A 55 1.91 -7.28 -7.71
CA THR A 55 2.06 -7.52 -6.27
C THR A 55 1.54 -8.90 -5.92
N LEU A 56 2.43 -9.74 -5.40
CA LEU A 56 2.11 -11.07 -4.88
C LEU A 56 1.94 -10.96 -3.37
N VAL A 57 0.89 -11.58 -2.85
CA VAL A 57 0.68 -11.78 -1.43
C VAL A 57 0.48 -13.26 -1.17
N VAL A 58 1.20 -13.77 -0.18
CA VAL A 58 1.19 -15.18 0.22
C VAL A 58 0.81 -15.24 1.69
N PHE A 59 -0.14 -16.12 2.04
CA PHE A 59 -0.48 -16.36 3.43
C PHE A 59 0.65 -17.15 4.09
N GLY A 60 1.24 -16.58 5.13
CA GLY A 60 2.48 -17.04 5.78
C GLY A 60 3.57 -15.97 5.83
N ASP A 61 4.69 -16.28 6.46
CA ASP A 61 5.84 -15.38 6.64
C ASP A 61 6.88 -15.45 5.51
N GLY A 62 6.59 -16.21 4.44
CA GLY A 62 7.51 -16.41 3.32
C GLY A 62 6.82 -16.71 1.98
N PRO A 63 7.60 -16.78 0.89
CA PRO A 63 7.06 -16.85 -0.47
C PRO A 63 6.48 -18.22 -0.86
N GLN A 64 6.63 -19.25 -0.03
CA GLN A 64 6.32 -20.64 -0.40
C GLN A 64 4.91 -21.11 -0.03
N GLY A 65 4.06 -20.23 0.53
CA GLY A 65 2.70 -20.60 0.92
C GLY A 65 1.82 -21.03 -0.26
N ASP A 66 0.96 -22.03 0.00
CA ASP A 66 0.06 -22.60 -1.01
C ASP A 66 -1.17 -21.72 -1.29
N THR A 67 -1.53 -20.86 -0.32
CA THR A 67 -2.59 -19.85 -0.48
C THR A 67 -1.96 -18.50 -0.80
N TRP A 68 -2.31 -17.94 -1.94
CA TRP A 68 -1.76 -16.67 -2.41
C TRP A 68 -2.74 -15.92 -3.30
N PHE A 69 -2.52 -14.62 -3.41
CA PHE A 69 -3.13 -13.78 -4.43
C PHE A 69 -2.10 -12.94 -5.17
N LEU A 70 -2.33 -12.71 -6.46
CA LEU A 70 -1.50 -11.89 -7.31
C LEU A 70 -2.36 -10.79 -7.92
N VAL A 71 -2.00 -9.54 -7.63
CA VAL A 71 -2.57 -8.36 -8.28
C VAL A 71 -1.68 -7.99 -9.45
N ASP A 72 -2.24 -8.01 -10.66
CA ASP A 72 -1.59 -7.54 -11.89
C ASP A 72 -2.33 -6.31 -12.42
N THR A 73 -1.73 -5.15 -12.21
CA THR A 73 -2.28 -3.85 -12.63
C THR A 73 -2.13 -3.60 -14.14
N VAL A 74 -1.24 -4.33 -14.83
CA VAL A 74 -1.04 -4.22 -16.28
C VAL A 74 -2.14 -4.98 -17.01
N SER A 75 -2.37 -6.24 -16.64
CA SER A 75 -3.44 -7.06 -17.21
C SER A 75 -4.82 -6.77 -16.61
N ARG A 76 -4.86 -6.02 -15.48
CA ARG A 76 -6.06 -5.67 -14.71
C ARG A 76 -6.78 -6.89 -14.16
N ASN A 77 -6.02 -7.89 -13.76
CA ASN A 77 -6.52 -9.12 -13.18
C ASN A 77 -6.03 -9.23 -11.73
N THR A 78 -6.89 -9.82 -10.92
CA THR A 78 -6.44 -10.51 -9.71
C THR A 78 -6.46 -12.01 -9.95
N TYR A 79 -5.51 -12.71 -9.36
CA TYR A 79 -5.49 -14.16 -9.29
C TYR A 79 -5.51 -14.55 -7.82
N TYR A 80 -6.25 -15.60 -7.50
CA TYR A 80 -6.28 -16.19 -6.17
C TYR A 80 -6.16 -17.70 -6.32
N SER A 81 -5.28 -18.29 -5.53
CA SER A 81 -5.10 -19.74 -5.50
C SER A 81 -5.11 -20.20 -4.06
N ASN A 82 -5.82 -21.30 -3.80
CA ASN A 82 -5.71 -22.04 -2.57
C ASN A 82 -5.79 -23.56 -2.86
N PRO A 83 -5.39 -24.44 -1.93
CA PRO A 83 -5.43 -25.89 -2.13
C PRO A 83 -6.82 -26.50 -2.31
N GLU A 84 -7.87 -25.87 -1.78
CA GLU A 84 -9.23 -26.42 -1.71
C GLU A 84 -10.04 -26.13 -2.98
N ASP A 85 -9.94 -24.90 -3.49
CA ASP A 85 -10.71 -24.34 -4.60
C ASP A 85 -9.90 -24.27 -5.91
N GLY A 86 -8.59 -24.48 -5.85
CA GLY A 86 -7.67 -24.32 -6.99
C GLY A 86 -7.38 -22.85 -7.30
N CYS A 87 -6.98 -22.57 -8.55
CA CYS A 87 -6.69 -21.21 -8.99
C CYS A 87 -7.87 -20.59 -9.76
N VAL A 88 -8.19 -19.35 -9.41
CA VAL A 88 -9.19 -18.52 -10.06
C VAL A 88 -8.63 -17.14 -10.39
N TYR A 89 -9.18 -16.49 -11.41
CA TYR A 89 -8.86 -15.09 -11.72
C TYR A 89 -10.12 -14.28 -11.98
N ALA A 90 -10.06 -12.97 -11.70
CA ALA A 90 -11.11 -12.03 -12.04
C ALA A 90 -10.50 -10.75 -12.61
N GLN A 91 -11.13 -10.23 -13.65
CA GLN A 91 -10.80 -8.92 -14.19
C GLN A 91 -11.47 -7.83 -13.36
N PHE A 92 -10.72 -6.75 -13.06
CA PHE A 92 -11.26 -5.59 -12.39
C PHE A 92 -12.31 -4.89 -13.27
N SER A 93 -13.46 -4.55 -12.68
CA SER A 93 -14.38 -3.58 -13.28
C SER A 93 -13.67 -2.22 -13.47
N PRO A 94 -14.16 -1.34 -14.36
CA PRO A 94 -13.58 -0.01 -14.54
C PRO A 94 -13.45 0.78 -13.22
N GLU A 95 -14.45 0.66 -12.35
CA GLU A 95 -14.49 1.32 -11.03
C GLU A 95 -13.46 0.70 -10.07
N GLN A 96 -13.36 -0.63 -10.02
CA GLN A 96 -12.35 -1.33 -9.22
C GLN A 96 -10.93 -1.00 -9.70
N ASN A 97 -10.72 -0.87 -11.00
CA ASN A 97 -9.40 -0.60 -11.58
C ASN A 97 -8.85 0.75 -11.13
N GLU A 98 -9.68 1.78 -11.00
CA GLU A 98 -9.26 3.09 -10.49
C GLU A 98 -8.79 3.00 -9.03
N LEU A 99 -9.51 2.23 -8.21
CA LEU A 99 -9.15 2.03 -6.81
C LEU A 99 -7.88 1.19 -6.65
N VAL A 100 -7.80 0.05 -7.35
CA VAL A 100 -6.63 -0.84 -7.35
C VAL A 100 -5.39 -0.07 -7.80
N SER A 101 -5.52 0.76 -8.83
CA SER A 101 -4.41 1.59 -9.31
C SER A 101 -3.93 2.61 -8.28
N GLN A 102 -4.75 3.00 -7.30
CA GLN A 102 -4.37 3.89 -6.19
C GLN A 102 -3.76 3.15 -4.99
N ILE A 103 -4.29 1.96 -4.65
CA ILE A 103 -3.78 1.16 -3.51
C ILE A 103 -2.44 0.51 -3.84
N TRP A 104 -2.30 0.02 -5.07
CA TRP A 104 -1.16 -0.77 -5.55
C TRP A 104 -0.21 0.04 -6.44
N SER A 105 -0.28 1.37 -6.42
CA SER A 105 0.74 2.21 -7.05
C SER A 105 2.00 2.28 -6.19
N GLN A 106 3.14 2.57 -6.83
CA GLN A 106 4.41 2.75 -6.15
C GLN A 106 4.36 3.91 -5.15
N CYS A 107 3.68 4.98 -5.56
CA CYS A 107 3.64 6.21 -4.83
C CYS A 107 2.23 6.51 -4.34
N LEU A 108 2.14 7.14 -3.17
CA LEU A 108 0.87 7.66 -2.71
C LEU A 108 0.31 8.69 -3.72
N PRO A 109 -1.02 8.77 -3.84
CA PRO A 109 -1.67 9.85 -4.58
C PRO A 109 -1.17 11.23 -4.15
N SER A 110 -1.09 12.17 -5.10
CA SER A 110 -0.59 13.52 -4.83
C SER A 110 -1.45 14.32 -3.85
N ASP A 111 -2.69 13.89 -3.63
CA ASP A 111 -3.64 14.46 -2.70
C ASP A 111 -3.74 13.69 -1.37
N ALA A 112 -2.82 12.76 -1.10
CA ALA A 112 -2.76 12.09 0.20
C ALA A 112 -2.47 13.10 1.32
N GLU A 113 -3.35 13.16 2.32
CA GLU A 113 -3.26 14.14 3.39
C GLU A 113 -2.36 13.62 4.52
N LEU A 114 -1.36 14.40 4.92
CA LEU A 114 -0.49 14.05 6.05
C LEU A 114 -1.21 14.37 7.37
N GLU A 115 -1.64 13.33 8.07
CA GLU A 115 -2.34 13.41 9.36
C GLU A 115 -1.37 13.63 10.53
N ARG A 116 -0.25 12.92 10.50
CA ARG A 116 0.75 12.92 11.57
C ARG A 116 2.12 12.58 11.00
N SER A 117 3.15 13.26 11.49
CA SER A 117 4.54 12.97 11.14
C SER A 117 5.35 12.53 12.36
N GLY A 118 6.40 11.73 12.13
CA GLY A 118 7.31 11.21 13.17
C GLY A 118 8.25 10.15 12.62
N ASP A 119 8.55 9.11 13.41
CA ASP A 119 9.30 7.93 12.94
C ASP A 119 8.56 7.18 11.81
N VAL A 120 7.23 7.36 11.77
CA VAL A 120 6.31 6.89 10.75
C VAL A 120 5.37 8.05 10.44
N ASP A 121 5.28 8.42 9.17
CA ASP A 121 4.37 9.44 8.67
C ASP A 121 3.04 8.78 8.28
N PHE A 122 1.92 9.27 8.81
CA PHE A 122 0.59 8.75 8.56
C PHE A 122 -0.12 9.61 7.52
N TYR A 123 -0.52 8.97 6.42
CA TYR A 123 -1.25 9.59 5.33
C TYR A 123 -2.66 9.02 5.24
N HIS A 124 -3.63 9.88 4.98
CA HIS A 124 -5.03 9.54 4.86
C HIS A 124 -5.57 9.91 3.48
N MET A 125 -6.40 9.03 2.91
CA MET A 125 -7.09 9.23 1.65
C MET A 125 -8.54 8.76 1.78
N GLU A 126 -9.48 9.64 1.48
CA GLU A 126 -10.92 9.33 1.42
C GLU A 126 -11.40 9.42 -0.03
N ARG A 127 -12.19 8.41 -0.44
CA ARG A 127 -12.82 8.29 -1.76
C ARG A 127 -14.23 7.71 -1.60
N PRO A 128 -15.11 7.87 -2.60
CA PRO A 128 -16.38 7.14 -2.61
C PRO A 128 -16.17 5.63 -2.48
N GLY A 129 -16.65 5.03 -1.38
CA GLY A 129 -16.54 3.59 -1.12
C GLY A 129 -15.21 3.12 -0.52
N PHE A 130 -14.29 4.03 -0.19
CA PHE A 130 -12.95 3.67 0.27
C PHE A 130 -12.34 4.74 1.20
N ASP A 131 -11.80 4.29 2.33
CA ASP A 131 -11.08 5.09 3.32
C ASP A 131 -9.77 4.37 3.64
N TRP A 132 -8.64 5.02 3.40
CA TRP A 132 -7.32 4.41 3.58
C TRP A 132 -6.42 5.27 4.43
N LEU A 133 -5.97 4.69 5.54
CA LEU A 133 -4.92 5.23 6.38
C LEU A 133 -3.68 4.37 6.21
N VAL A 134 -2.56 4.99 5.86
CA VAL A 134 -1.29 4.30 5.62
C VAL A 134 -0.18 4.97 6.43
N GLY A 135 0.64 4.16 7.10
CA GLY A 135 1.83 4.64 7.77
C GLY A 135 3.04 4.34 6.91
N MET A 136 3.78 5.38 6.54
CA MET A 136 4.96 5.32 5.69
C MET A 136 6.20 5.59 6.54
N LYS A 137 7.13 4.63 6.56
CA LYS A 137 8.38 4.74 7.31
C LYS A 137 9.53 5.02 6.34
N PRO A 138 10.34 6.07 6.53
CA PRO A 138 11.49 6.34 5.66
C PRO A 138 12.45 5.14 5.60
N VAL A 139 12.97 4.85 4.41
CA VAL A 139 14.05 3.89 4.21
C VAL A 139 15.39 4.61 4.40
N PRO A 140 16.27 4.17 5.32
CA PRO A 140 17.56 4.82 5.53
C PRO A 140 18.37 4.98 4.24
N ASP A 141 19.02 6.13 4.08
CA ASP A 141 19.92 6.44 2.96
C ASP A 141 19.26 6.43 1.55
N THR A 142 17.94 6.51 1.45
CA THR A 142 17.21 6.63 0.18
C THR A 142 16.05 7.64 0.28
N ASP A 143 15.45 8.00 -0.85
CA ASP A 143 14.22 8.82 -0.90
C ASP A 143 12.92 7.99 -0.80
N TYR A 144 13.03 6.68 -0.53
CA TYR A 144 11.90 5.77 -0.48
C TYR A 144 11.32 5.61 0.93
N PHE A 145 10.11 5.05 0.98
CA PHE A 145 9.40 4.72 2.22
C PHE A 145 8.92 3.27 2.19
N TYR A 146 8.94 2.59 3.32
CA TYR A 146 8.23 1.34 3.52
C TYR A 146 6.79 1.62 3.95
N LYS A 147 5.83 0.84 3.43
CA LYS A 147 4.53 0.72 4.09
C LYS A 147 4.77 0.01 5.42
N HIS A 148 4.56 0.70 6.54
CA HIS A 148 4.72 0.16 7.90
C HIS A 148 3.38 -0.22 8.51
N PHE A 149 2.33 0.43 8.07
CA PHE A 149 0.96 0.28 8.55
C PHE A 149 0.03 0.45 7.37
N SER A 150 -1.03 -0.34 7.31
CA SER A 150 -2.12 -0.12 6.36
C SER A 150 -3.45 -0.47 6.98
N ARG A 151 -4.38 0.48 6.96
CA ARG A 151 -5.78 0.25 7.28
C ARG A 151 -6.66 0.68 6.12
N ILE A 152 -7.34 -0.28 5.48
CA ILE A 152 -8.29 -0.02 4.40
C ILE A 152 -9.69 -0.35 4.91
N ASN A 153 -10.56 0.66 4.96
CA ASN A 153 -11.99 0.44 5.10
C ASN A 153 -12.63 0.61 3.73
N SER A 154 -13.36 -0.41 3.28
CA SER A 154 -14.08 -0.37 2.01
C SER A 154 -15.57 -0.59 2.23
N TYR A 155 -16.38 0.14 1.47
CA TYR A 155 -17.84 0.10 1.58
C TYR A 155 -18.47 -0.03 0.19
N GLY A 156 -19.62 -0.69 0.10
CA GLY A 156 -20.35 -0.83 -1.16
C GLY A 156 -19.90 -2.04 -1.98
N VAL A 157 -19.49 -1.82 -3.24
CA VAL A 157 -19.15 -2.88 -4.21
C VAL A 157 -17.81 -3.56 -3.89
N TYR A 158 -16.94 -2.88 -3.15
CA TYR A 158 -15.66 -3.40 -2.67
C TYR A 158 -15.79 -3.66 -1.16
N LYS A 159 -15.54 -4.91 -0.74
CA LYS A 159 -15.57 -5.28 0.68
C LYS A 159 -14.34 -6.08 1.05
N VAL A 160 -13.20 -5.40 1.22
CA VAL A 160 -12.10 -5.96 2.01
C VAL A 160 -12.70 -6.47 3.32
N PRO A 161 -12.58 -7.78 3.61
CA PRO A 161 -13.08 -8.33 4.86
C PRO A 161 -12.54 -7.50 6.02
N ASP A 162 -13.37 -7.19 7.01
CA ASP A 162 -12.93 -6.45 8.21
C ASP A 162 -11.70 -7.13 8.84
N GLU A 163 -11.62 -8.45 8.69
CA GLU A 163 -10.53 -9.32 9.12
C GLU A 163 -9.19 -9.12 8.39
N SER A 164 -9.21 -8.48 7.21
CA SER A 164 -8.01 -8.17 6.41
C SER A 164 -7.81 -6.66 6.22
N SER A 165 -8.60 -5.86 6.93
CA SER A 165 -8.62 -4.40 6.80
C SER A 165 -7.40 -3.73 7.42
N PHE A 166 -6.67 -4.40 8.34
CA PHE A 166 -5.58 -3.82 9.12
C PHE A 166 -4.36 -4.74 9.21
N GLY A 167 -3.19 -4.20 8.88
CA GLY A 167 -1.91 -4.91 9.03
C GLY A 167 -0.75 -4.00 9.45
N LEU A 168 0.20 -4.59 10.17
CA LEU A 168 1.47 -3.98 10.57
C LEU A 168 2.64 -4.69 9.88
N VAL A 169 3.57 -3.92 9.31
CA VAL A 169 4.75 -4.50 8.66
C VAL A 169 5.92 -4.51 9.64
N TYR A 170 6.40 -5.71 9.95
CA TYR A 170 7.50 -5.91 10.89
C TYR A 170 8.80 -6.39 10.23
N GLN A 171 8.74 -6.84 8.97
CA GLN A 171 9.90 -7.11 8.12
C GLN A 171 9.72 -6.46 6.75
N TYR A 172 10.78 -5.87 6.20
CA TYR A 172 10.80 -5.32 4.86
C TYR A 172 12.22 -5.26 4.31
N SER A 173 12.35 -5.39 3.00
CA SER A 173 13.60 -5.30 2.25
C SER A 173 13.41 -4.47 0.99
N VAL A 174 14.48 -3.80 0.54
CA VAL A 174 14.53 -3.24 -0.81
C VAL A 174 14.96 -4.35 -1.78
N GLY A 175 14.27 -4.45 -2.91
CA GLY A 175 14.50 -5.47 -3.93
C GLY A 175 13.70 -6.75 -3.68
N LEU A 176 13.91 -7.73 -4.56
CA LEU A 176 13.39 -9.09 -4.44
C LEU A 176 14.55 -10.04 -4.18
N SER A 177 14.39 -10.92 -3.19
CA SER A 177 15.36 -11.99 -2.91
C SER A 177 15.36 -13.05 -4.01
N ASP A 178 14.18 -13.33 -4.57
CA ASP A 178 13.96 -14.23 -5.70
C ASP A 178 12.91 -13.65 -6.65
N PRO A 179 13.29 -13.15 -7.85
CA PRO A 179 12.34 -12.64 -8.82
C PRO A 179 11.33 -13.68 -9.34
N SER A 180 11.65 -14.98 -9.24
CA SER A 180 10.78 -16.05 -9.74
C SER A 180 9.53 -16.27 -8.88
N VAL A 181 9.38 -15.57 -7.75
CA VAL A 181 8.13 -15.58 -6.96
C VAL A 181 6.90 -15.20 -7.79
N PHE A 182 7.10 -14.42 -8.86
CA PHE A 182 6.04 -14.03 -9.80
C PHE A 182 5.79 -15.03 -10.95
N ASP A 183 6.60 -16.09 -11.08
CA ASP A 183 6.47 -17.13 -12.12
C ASP A 183 5.44 -18.21 -11.74
N ARG A 184 4.34 -17.80 -11.11
CA ARG A 184 3.23 -18.70 -10.77
C ARG A 184 2.58 -19.24 -12.03
N ASP A 185 2.19 -20.51 -12.04
CA ASP A 185 1.46 -21.10 -13.15
C ASP A 185 0.02 -20.56 -13.20
N LEU A 186 -0.17 -19.47 -13.94
CA LEU A 186 -1.48 -18.85 -14.13
C LEU A 186 -2.32 -19.56 -15.21
N SER A 187 -1.76 -20.53 -15.93
CA SER A 187 -2.45 -21.20 -17.04
C SER A 187 -3.57 -22.13 -16.57
N ALA A 188 -3.49 -22.58 -15.31
CA ALA A 188 -4.50 -23.39 -14.66
C ALA A 188 -5.65 -22.57 -14.04
N CYS A 189 -5.53 -21.24 -13.99
CA CYS A 189 -6.52 -20.39 -13.35
C CYS A 189 -7.77 -20.24 -14.24
N VAL A 190 -8.94 -20.45 -13.65
CA VAL A 190 -10.24 -20.29 -14.33
C VAL A 190 -10.91 -18.98 -13.94
N GLU A 191 -11.75 -18.43 -14.81
CA GLU A 191 -12.47 -17.20 -14.50
C GLU A 191 -13.43 -17.42 -13.32
N GLY A 192 -13.26 -16.62 -12.27
CA GLY A 192 -14.08 -16.60 -11.06
C GLY A 192 -15.03 -15.39 -11.04
N PRO A 193 -15.85 -15.25 -9.98
CA PRO A 193 -16.76 -14.12 -9.85
C PRO A 193 -16.01 -12.77 -9.79
N HIS A 194 -16.52 -11.71 -10.41
CA HIS A 194 -15.89 -10.37 -10.47
C HIS A 194 -15.71 -9.66 -9.11
N ASN A 195 -16.14 -10.28 -8.01
CA ASN A 195 -16.11 -9.71 -6.65
C ASN A 195 -15.17 -10.49 -5.73
N MET A 196 -14.01 -10.96 -6.20
CA MET A 196 -13.02 -11.66 -5.35
C MET A 196 -12.27 -10.74 -4.37
N PHE A 197 -12.89 -9.63 -3.97
CA PHE A 197 -12.40 -8.72 -2.94
C PHE A 197 -13.52 -8.28 -2.01
#